data_AF-A0A938GM38-F1
#
_entry.id   AF-A0A938GM38-F1
#
_cell.length_a   1.000
_cell.length_b   1.000
_cell.length_c   1.000
_cell.angle_alpha   90.00
_cell.angle_beta   90.00
_cell.angle_gamma   90.00
#
_symmetry.space_group_name_H-M   'P 1'
#
loop_
_entity.id
_entity.type
_entity.pdbx_description
1 polymer ?
#
loop_
_entity_poly.entity_id
_entity_poly.type
_entity_poly.pdbx_seq_one_letter_code
_entity_poly.pdbx_strand_id
1 'polypeptide(L)' 'GGPTGYAINPARDFAPRVMHALLPIPGKGHSDWSYSWIPVAGPILGGLLGAFTYKTLWGI' A
#
# COMPACT_ATOMS: atom_id res chain seq x y z
N GLY A 1 -8.35 -3.74 11.57
CA GLY A 1 -7.29 -3.81 10.54
C GLY A 1 -6.11 -4.54 11.12
N GLY A 2 -5.37 -5.31 10.32
CA GLY A 2 -4.12 -5.94 10.76
C GLY A 2 -3.04 -4.88 11.07
N PRO A 3 -1.81 -5.30 11.42
CA PRO A 3 -0.74 -4.40 11.84
C PRO A 3 -0.38 -3.29 10.83
N THR A 4 -0.76 -3.45 9.55
CA THR A 4 -0.50 -2.49 8.46
C THR A 4 -1.77 -1.93 7.81
N GLY A 5 -2.95 -2.16 8.41
CA GLY A 5 -4.22 -1.61 7.90
C GLY A 5 -4.70 -2.19 6.56
N TYR A 6 -4.09 -3.29 6.07
CA TYR A 6 -4.36 -3.87 4.74
C TYR A 6 -4.16 -2.86 3.61
N ALA A 7 -2.93 -2.38 3.47
CA ALA A 7 -2.53 -1.53 2.36
C ALA A 7 -2.81 -2.18 1.00
N ILE A 8 -2.20 -3.35 0.72
CA ILE A 8 -2.42 -4.31 -0.41
C ILE A 8 -2.53 -3.76 -1.85
N ASN A 9 -2.63 -2.45 -2.05
CA ASN A 9 -2.82 -1.79 -3.31
C ASN A 9 -2.21 -0.38 -3.19
N PRO A 10 -1.22 -0.03 -4.03
CA PRO A 10 -0.58 1.28 -4.00
C PRO A 10 -1.56 2.46 -4.11
N ALA A 11 -2.56 2.37 -4.98
CA ALA A 11 -3.55 3.44 -5.17
C ALA A 11 -4.46 3.62 -3.95
N ARG A 12 -4.76 2.53 -3.24
CA ARG A 12 -5.60 2.52 -2.04
C ARG A 12 -4.92 3.23 -0.85
N ASP A 13 -3.60 3.34 -0.85
CA ASP A 13 -2.82 4.03 0.19
C ASP A 13 -2.35 5.43 -0.26
N PHE A 14 -1.69 5.52 -1.43
CA PHE A 14 -0.97 6.72 -1.83
C PHE A 14 -1.89 7.91 -2.12
N ALA A 15 -2.97 7.71 -2.89
CA ALA A 15 -3.87 8.81 -3.24
C ALA A 15 -4.56 9.42 -2.01
N PRO A 16 -5.15 8.63 -1.08
CA PRO A 16 -5.65 9.17 0.19
C PRO A 16 -4.57 9.89 1.02
N ARG A 17 -3.32 9.40 1.02
CA ARG A 17 -2.20 10.03 1.73
C ARG A 17 -1.84 11.40 1.17
N VAL A 18 -1.77 11.52 -0.17
CA VAL A 18 -1.56 12.82 -0.84
C VAL A 18 -2.68 13.79 -0.47
N MET A 19 -3.94 13.35 -0.52
CA MET A 19 -5.06 14.20 -0.13
C MET A 19 -5.02 14.59 1.35
N HIS A 20 -4.66 13.67 2.24
CA HIS A 20 -4.46 13.97 3.67
C HIS A 20 -3.38 15.04 3.89
N ALA A 21 -2.31 15.02 3.09
CA ALA A 21 -1.26 16.04 3.17
C ALA A 21 -1.74 17.40 2.67
N LEU A 22 -2.49 17.44 1.56
CA LEU A 22 -2.92 18.69 0.90
C LEU A 22 -4.12 19.36 1.58
N LEU A 23 -5.11 18.58 2.04
CA LEU A 23 -6.36 19.14 2.53
C LEU A 23 -6.18 19.77 3.92
N PRO A 24 -6.81 20.93 4.19
CA PRO A 24 -6.84 21.53 5.52
C PRO A 24 -7.86 20.79 6.39
N ILE A 25 -7.39 19.78 7.13
CA ILE A 25 -8.20 18.98 8.05
C ILE A 25 -7.90 19.44 9.49
N PRO A 26 -8.87 19.98 10.24
CA PRO A 26 -8.68 20.38 11.64
C PRO A 26 -8.21 19.20 12.50
N GLY A 27 -7.16 19.41 13.30
CA GLY A 27 -6.62 18.38 14.20
C GLY A 27 -5.92 17.20 13.51
N LYS A 28 -5.56 17.30 12.21
CA LYS A 28 -4.89 16.20 11.50
C LYS A 28 -3.49 15.92 12.05
N GLY A 29 -3.14 14.63 12.09
CA GLY A 29 -1.80 14.16 12.44
C GLY A 29 -0.80 14.24 11.28
N HIS A 30 0.35 13.59 11.44
CA HIS A 30 1.34 13.47 10.36
C HIS A 30 0.86 12.50 9.27
N SER A 31 1.25 12.76 8.01
CA SER A 31 0.92 11.89 6.86
C SER A 31 1.82 10.65 6.75
N ASP A 32 2.70 10.41 7.73
CA ASP A 32 3.61 9.25 7.83
C ASP A 32 4.35 8.92 6.52
N TRP A 33 5.06 9.91 5.98
CA TRP A 33 5.80 9.75 4.72
C TRP A 33 6.95 8.75 4.82
N SER A 34 7.51 8.55 6.01
CA SER A 34 8.50 7.50 6.29
C SER A 34 8.01 6.09 5.94
N TYR A 35 6.72 5.82 6.17
CA TYR A 35 6.10 4.54 5.85
C TYR A 35 5.55 4.47 4.43
N SER A 36 5.33 5.61 3.76
CA SER A 36 4.53 5.71 2.51
C SER A 36 4.99 4.83 1.34
N TRP A 37 6.27 4.47 1.26
CA TRP A 37 6.79 3.61 0.21
C TRP A 37 6.47 2.13 0.43
N ILE A 38 6.23 1.70 1.67
CA ILE A 38 5.96 0.30 2.02
C ILE A 38 4.62 -0.17 1.43
N PRO A 39 3.49 0.56 1.56
CA PRO A 39 2.23 0.30 0.85
C PRO A 39 2.31 0.30 -0.68
N VAL A 40 3.42 0.77 -1.27
CA VAL A 40 3.63 0.77 -2.72
C VAL A 40 4.50 -0.43 -3.12
N ALA A 41 5.72 -0.52 -2.59
CA ALA A 41 6.67 -1.56 -2.95
C ALA A 41 6.21 -2.94 -2.46
N GLY A 42 5.68 -3.03 -1.23
CA GLY A 42 5.23 -4.28 -0.63
C GLY A 42 4.18 -5.00 -1.48
N PRO A 43 3.06 -4.34 -1.84
CA PRO A 43 2.04 -4.95 -2.70
C PRO A 43 2.52 -5.28 -4.12
N ILE A 44 3.37 -4.45 -4.73
CA ILE A 44 3.93 -4.74 -6.06
C ILE A 44 4.77 -6.01 -6.00
N LEU A 45 5.70 -6.09 -5.05
CA LEU A 45 6.56 -7.27 -4.86
C LEU A 45 5.73 -8.50 -4.48
N GLY A 46 4.79 -8.36 -3.55
CA GLY A 46 3.89 -9.44 -3.14
C GLY A 46 3.01 -9.94 -4.28
N GLY A 47 2.48 -9.05 -5.12
CA GLY A 47 1.71 -9.40 -6.30
C GLY A 47 2.53 -10.16 -7.35
N LEU A 48 3.75 -9.69 -7.62
CA LEU A 48 4.69 -10.37 -8.53
C LEU A 48 5.06 -11.77 -8.01
N LEU A 49 5.43 -11.87 -6.72
CA LEU A 49 5.78 -13.14 -6.09
C LEU A 49 4.59 -14.10 -6.04
N GLY A 50 3.39 -13.59 -5.73
CA GLY A 50 2.16 -14.39 -5.75
C GLY A 50 1.85 -14.93 -7.14
N ALA A 51 1.92 -14.07 -8.16
CA ALA A 51 1.70 -14.48 -9.55
C ALA A 51 2.74 -15.50 -10.02
N PHE A 52 4.02 -15.28 -9.71
CA PHE A 52 5.09 -16.22 -10.03
C PHE A 52 4.92 -17.57 -9.33
N THR A 53 4.57 -17.55 -8.05
CA THR A 53 4.33 -18.76 -7.25
C THR A 53 3.15 -19.56 -7.82
N TYR A 54 2.05 -18.88 -8.13
CA TYR A 54 0.88 -19.51 -8.75
C TYR A 54 1.25 -20.16 -10.09
N LYS A 55 1.93 -19.42 -10.98
CA LYS A 55 2.37 -19.92 -12.28
C LYS A 55 3.29 -21.15 -12.15
N THR A 56 4.18 -21.16 -11.17
CA THR A 56 5.15 -22.25 -10.98
C THR A 56 4.51 -23.53 -10.44
N LEU A 57 3.54 -23.39 -9.54
CA LEU A 57 2.97 -24.53 -8.80
C LEU A 57 1.67 -25.07 -9.43
N TRP A 58 0.89 -24.21 -10.09
CA TRP A 58 -0.43 -24.55 -10.64
C TRP A 58 -0.65 -24.10 -12.09
N GLY A 59 0.33 -23.45 -12.72
CA GLY A 59 0.20 -22.97 -14.09
C GLY A 59 0.10 -24.12 -15.09
N ILE A 60 -1.13 -24.49 -15.46
CA ILE A 60 -1.47 -25.12 -16.75
C ILE A 60 -1.45 -24.03 -17.82
#